data_AF-A0A0Q9U8U0-F1
#
_entry.id   AF-A0A0Q9U8U0-F1
#
_cell.length_a   1.000
_cell.length_b   1.000
_cell.length_c   1.000
_cell.angle_alpha   90.00
_cell.angle_beta   90.00
_cell.angle_gamma   90.00
#
_symmetry.space_group_name_H-M   'P 1'
#
loop_
_entity.id
_entity.type
_entity.pdbx_description
1 polymer ?
#
loop_
_entity_poly.entity_id
_entity_poly.type
_entity_poly.pdbx_seq_one_letter_code
_entity_poly.pdbx_strand_id
1 'polypeptide(L)'
;MGDQMDDRTVSRRSERIQGAVPFRTMFAFRMHSGYAERRLEPGVLDFTFGDPHELQVPAHADALREAAVPCDALWFAYKQSEVAAQAAAAASLERVVPLGWGDTATAESVEAALPHFRDAFEAART
;
A
#
# COMPACT_ATOMS: atom_id res chain seq x y z
N MET A 1 -13.15 38.96 -26.51
CA MET A 1 -11.93 38.40 -25.89
C MET A 1 -12.25 36.93 -25.64
N GLY A 2 -11.89 36.05 -26.57
CA GLY A 2 -12.30 34.65 -26.53
C GLY A 2 -11.53 33.89 -25.45
N ASP A 3 -12.25 33.19 -24.58
CA ASP A 3 -11.71 32.21 -23.66
C ASP A 3 -11.08 31.08 -24.48
N GLN A 4 -9.76 31.02 -24.50
CA GLN A 4 -9.03 29.99 -25.23
C GLN A 4 -9.20 28.69 -24.45
N MET A 5 -10.13 27.84 -24.92
CA MET A 5 -10.29 26.49 -24.38
C MET A 5 -8.94 25.77 -24.41
N ASP A 6 -8.54 25.31 -23.24
CA ASP A 6 -7.26 24.69 -23.01
C ASP A 6 -7.18 23.32 -23.70
N ASP A 7 -6.52 23.26 -24.86
CA ASP A 7 -6.44 22.10 -25.77
C ASP A 7 -5.58 20.93 -25.23
N ARG A 8 -5.40 20.86 -23.91
CA ARG A 8 -4.57 19.85 -23.25
C ARG A 8 -5.35 18.55 -23.09
N THR A 9 -4.77 17.47 -23.58
CA THR A 9 -5.31 16.10 -23.50
C THR A 9 -5.06 15.44 -22.13
N VAL A 10 -4.22 16.06 -21.28
CA VAL A 10 -3.86 15.54 -19.96
C VAL A 10 -3.97 16.63 -18.90
N SER A 11 -4.39 16.22 -17.69
CA SER A 11 -4.43 17.09 -16.53
C SER A 11 -3.05 17.65 -16.17
N ARG A 12 -3.01 18.95 -15.87
CA ARG A 12 -1.81 19.69 -15.46
C ARG A 12 -1.16 19.09 -14.20
N ARG A 13 -1.98 18.52 -13.31
CA ARG A 13 -1.51 17.81 -12.10
C ARG A 13 -0.89 16.47 -12.44
N SER A 14 -1.50 15.71 -13.34
CA SER A 14 -0.98 14.41 -13.79
C SER A 14 0.35 14.56 -14.51
N GLU A 15 0.50 15.57 -15.39
CA GLU A 15 1.77 15.89 -16.05
C GLU A 15 2.88 16.19 -15.03
N ARG A 16 2.58 16.97 -13.98
CA ARG A 16 3.56 17.29 -12.93
C ARG A 16 3.98 16.07 -12.12
N ILE A 17 3.04 15.18 -11.79
CA ILE A 17 3.34 13.95 -11.05
C ILE A 17 4.17 12.99 -11.91
N GLN A 18 3.79 12.79 -13.18
CA GLN A 18 4.55 11.95 -14.11
C GLN A 18 5.94 12.52 -14.41
N GLY A 19 6.05 13.85 -14.47
CA GLY A 19 7.29 14.57 -14.69
C GLY A 19 8.17 14.70 -13.45
N ALA A 20 7.75 14.18 -12.29
CA ALA A 20 8.49 14.32 -11.03
C ALA A 20 9.90 13.73 -11.16
N VAL A 21 10.90 14.62 -11.11
CA VAL A 21 12.31 14.28 -11.30
C VAL A 21 12.78 13.15 -10.38
N PRO A 22 12.46 13.11 -9.07
CA PRO A 22 12.91 12.03 -8.20
C PRO A 22 12.47 10.64 -8.68
N PHE A 23 11.21 10.51 -9.10
CA PHE A 23 10.67 9.24 -9.59
C PHE A 23 11.35 8.83 -10.90
N ARG A 24 11.51 9.76 -11.84
CA ARG A 24 12.17 9.49 -13.13
C ARG A 24 13.63 9.09 -12.95
N THR A 25 14.37 9.76 -12.08
CA THR A 25 15.78 9.45 -11.81
C THR A 25 15.94 8.10 -11.13
N MET A 26 15.10 7.79 -10.11
CA MET A 26 15.10 6.48 -9.46
C MET A 26 14.78 5.36 -10.44
N PHE A 27 13.75 5.52 -11.27
CA PHE A 27 13.40 4.52 -12.29
C PHE A 27 14.49 4.36 -13.35
N ALA A 28 15.08 5.46 -13.82
CA ALA A 28 16.20 5.40 -14.75
C ALA A 28 17.39 4.65 -14.16
N PHE A 29 17.74 4.93 -12.90
CA PHE A 29 18.78 4.20 -12.18
C PHE A 29 18.45 2.71 -12.05
N ARG A 30 17.23 2.35 -11.59
CA ARG A 30 16.84 0.95 -11.39
C ARG A 30 16.79 0.14 -12.67
N MET A 31 16.39 0.75 -13.79
CA MET A 31 16.08 0.04 -15.03
C MET A 31 17.15 0.16 -16.13
N HIS A 32 17.94 1.24 -16.14
CA HIS A 32 18.82 1.59 -17.28
C HIS A 32 20.26 1.94 -16.89
N SER A 33 20.67 1.69 -15.65
CA SER A 33 22.06 1.90 -15.23
C SER A 33 22.78 0.58 -15.02
N GLY A 34 24.10 0.66 -14.83
CA GLY A 34 24.91 -0.52 -14.51
C GLY A 34 24.50 -1.24 -13.21
N TYR A 35 23.67 -0.62 -12.36
CA TYR A 35 22.98 -1.30 -11.27
C TYR A 35 22.06 -2.43 -11.77
N ALA A 36 21.23 -2.15 -12.78
CA ALA A 36 20.24 -3.08 -13.30
C ALA A 36 20.90 -4.36 -13.84
N GLU A 37 22.08 -4.20 -14.46
CA GLU A 37 22.88 -5.26 -15.06
C GLU A 37 23.53 -6.16 -14.00
N ARG A 38 23.99 -5.56 -12.88
CA ARG A 38 24.91 -6.23 -11.95
C ARG A 38 24.28 -6.66 -10.63
N ARG A 39 23.12 -6.13 -10.24
CA ARG A 39 22.53 -6.35 -8.90
C ARG A 39 22.24 -7.82 -8.55
N LEU A 40 22.19 -8.72 -9.54
CA LEU A 40 21.95 -10.16 -9.36
C LEU A 40 23.22 -11.01 -9.57
N GLU A 41 24.37 -10.38 -9.79
CA GLU A 41 25.62 -11.12 -9.96
C GLU A 41 26.07 -11.75 -8.64
N PRO A 42 26.61 -12.98 -8.66
CA PRO A 42 27.12 -13.64 -7.46
C PRO A 42 28.17 -12.78 -6.73
N GLY A 43 28.00 -12.62 -5.42
CA GLY A 43 28.92 -11.86 -4.58
C GLY A 43 28.67 -10.35 -4.53
N VAL A 44 27.69 -9.83 -5.27
CA VAL A 44 27.27 -8.44 -5.14
C VAL A 44 26.47 -8.25 -3.85
N LEU A 45 26.88 -7.24 -3.06
CA LEU A 45 26.13 -6.78 -1.89
C LEU A 45 25.29 -5.56 -2.30
N ASP A 46 24.02 -5.82 -2.64
CA ASP A 46 23.07 -4.77 -3.01
C ASP A 46 22.29 -4.27 -1.78
N PHE A 47 22.55 -3.02 -1.38
CA PHE A 47 21.84 -2.33 -0.30
C PHE A 47 20.91 -1.21 -0.81
N THR A 48 20.59 -1.23 -2.10
CA THR A 48 19.98 -0.07 -2.77
C THR A 48 18.46 -0.04 -2.62
N PHE A 49 17.80 -1.20 -2.69
CA PHE A 49 16.34 -1.33 -2.57
C PHE A 49 15.98 -2.35 -1.50
N GLY A 50 14.92 -2.07 -0.75
CA GLY A 50 14.40 -2.93 0.32
C GLY A 50 13.34 -3.91 -0.15
N ASP A 51 13.50 -4.51 -1.34
CA ASP A 51 12.61 -5.57 -1.79
C ASP A 51 12.70 -6.76 -0.79
N PRO A 52 11.60 -7.39 -0.35
CA PRO A 52 11.68 -8.53 0.55
C PRO A 52 12.48 -9.68 -0.06
N HIS A 53 13.53 -10.12 0.63
CA HIS A 53 14.41 -11.20 0.17
C HIS A 53 14.02 -12.59 0.70
N GLU A 54 13.18 -12.65 1.72
CA GLU A 54 12.69 -13.90 2.29
C GLU A 54 11.46 -14.40 1.52
N LEU A 55 11.36 -15.72 1.38
CA LEU A 55 10.15 -16.34 0.86
C LEU A 55 9.00 -16.10 1.83
N GLN A 56 7.81 -15.90 1.27
CA GLN A 56 6.58 -15.79 2.06
C GLN A 56 6.36 -17.06 2.89
N VAL A 57 5.73 -16.90 4.05
CA VAL A 57 5.41 -18.03 4.93
C VAL A 57 4.53 -19.07 4.20
N PRO A 58 4.76 -20.38 4.38
CA PRO A 58 4.02 -21.42 3.64
C PRO A 58 2.50 -21.30 3.74
N ALA A 59 1.99 -20.94 4.93
CA ALA A 59 0.57 -20.73 5.17
C ALA A 59 -0.06 -19.68 4.25
N HIS A 60 0.69 -18.66 3.81
CA HIS A 60 0.21 -17.69 2.84
C HIS A 60 0.01 -18.31 1.45
N ALA A 61 0.95 -19.13 1.00
CA ALA A 61 0.82 -19.85 -0.27
C ALA A 61 -0.31 -20.89 -0.23
N ASP A 62 -0.52 -21.54 0.92
CA ASP A 62 -1.60 -22.51 1.12
C ASP A 62 -2.97 -21.82 1.04
N ALA A 63 -3.14 -20.69 1.73
CA ALA A 63 -4.37 -19.89 1.67
C ALA A 63 -4.70 -19.42 0.25
N LEU A 64 -3.70 -19.02 -0.54
CA LEU A 64 -3.90 -18.66 -1.94
C LEU A 64 -4.33 -19.86 -2.79
N ARG A 65 -3.76 -21.05 -2.56
CA ARG A 65 -4.14 -22.27 -3.30
C ARG A 65 -5.57 -22.70 -2.98
N GLU A 66 -5.96 -22.62 -1.72
CA GLU A 66 -7.34 -22.90 -1.28
C GLU A 66 -8.32 -21.89 -1.91
N ALA A 67 -8.02 -20.60 -1.82
CA ALA A 67 -8.88 -19.54 -2.34
C ALA A 67 -8.94 -19.45 -3.88
N ALA A 68 -8.04 -20.13 -4.60
CA ALA A 68 -8.02 -20.15 -6.05
C ALA A 68 -9.14 -21.01 -6.66
N VAL A 69 -9.74 -21.93 -5.89
CA VAL A 69 -10.87 -22.74 -6.37
C VAL A 69 -12.18 -22.01 -6.03
N PRO A 70 -13.02 -21.67 -7.02
CA PRO A 70 -14.26 -20.95 -6.76
C PRO A 70 -15.28 -21.83 -6.06
N CYS A 71 -15.85 -21.33 -4.96
CA CYS A 71 -16.89 -22.03 -4.20
C CYS A 71 -18.32 -21.58 -4.59
N ASP A 72 -18.48 -20.40 -5.18
CA ASP A 72 -19.77 -19.85 -5.60
C ASP A 72 -19.65 -18.89 -6.80
N ALA A 73 -20.79 -18.46 -7.35
CA ALA A 73 -20.85 -17.64 -8.56
C ALA A 73 -20.28 -16.21 -8.40
N LEU A 74 -20.17 -15.71 -7.17
CA LEU A 74 -19.64 -14.39 -6.83
C LEU A 74 -18.21 -14.46 -6.29
N TRP A 75 -17.58 -15.64 -6.31
CA TRP A 75 -16.27 -15.87 -5.68
C TRP A 75 -15.19 -14.89 -6.13
N PHE A 76 -15.16 -14.56 -7.42
CA PHE A 76 -14.24 -13.59 -8.03
C PHE A 76 -14.90 -12.27 -8.45
N ALA A 77 -16.11 -11.98 -7.95
CA ALA A 77 -16.74 -10.69 -8.19
C ALA A 77 -15.96 -9.55 -7.53
N TYR A 78 -16.33 -8.30 -7.82
CA TYR A 78 -15.79 -7.16 -7.10
C TYR A 78 -16.13 -7.26 -5.62
N LYS A 79 -15.10 -7.42 -4.80
CA LYS A 79 -15.20 -7.45 -3.35
C LYS A 79 -14.59 -6.16 -2.80
N GLN A 80 -15.27 -5.55 -1.84
CA GLN A 80 -14.67 -4.50 -1.03
C GLN A 80 -13.86 -5.16 0.10
N SER A 81 -13.78 -4.52 1.26
CA SER A 81 -13.28 -5.15 2.48
C SER A 81 -14.29 -6.18 2.98
N GLU A 82 -14.12 -7.44 2.57
CA GLU A 82 -14.92 -8.57 3.06
C GLU A 82 -14.90 -8.63 4.58
N VAL A 83 -16.07 -8.83 5.20
CA VAL A 83 -16.22 -8.87 6.66
C VAL A 83 -15.31 -9.95 7.27
N ALA A 84 -15.20 -11.11 6.62
CA ALA A 84 -14.31 -12.18 7.06
C ALA A 84 -12.83 -11.79 7.01
N ALA A 85 -12.40 -11.04 5.98
CA ALA A 85 -11.03 -10.56 5.87
C ALA A 85 -10.71 -9.49 6.93
N GLN A 86 -11.67 -8.58 7.21
CA GLN A 86 -11.55 -7.60 8.28
C GLN A 86 -11.43 -8.27 9.66
N ALA A 87 -12.28 -9.25 9.95
CA ALA A 87 -12.24 -9.99 11.20
C ALA A 87 -10.91 -10.74 11.39
N ALA A 88 -10.39 -11.38 10.33
CA ALA A 88 -9.09 -12.04 10.37
C ALA A 88 -7.94 -11.05 10.64
N ALA A 89 -7.97 -9.87 10.02
CA ALA A 89 -6.99 -8.82 10.23
C ALA A 89 -7.05 -8.27 11.67
N ALA A 90 -8.25 -7.94 12.16
CA ALA A 90 -8.48 -7.46 13.52
C ALA A 90 -7.99 -8.48 14.57
N ALA A 91 -8.35 -9.75 14.40
CA ALA A 91 -7.88 -10.82 15.28
C ALA A 91 -6.35 -10.99 15.24
N SER A 92 -5.71 -10.72 14.11
CA SER A 92 -4.24 -10.74 14.02
C SER A 92 -3.60 -9.56 14.73
N LEU A 93 -4.15 -8.36 14.57
CA LEU A 93 -3.65 -7.15 15.21
C LEU A 93 -3.82 -7.22 16.72
N GLU A 94 -4.96 -7.71 17.21
CA GLU A 94 -5.26 -7.84 18.64
C GLU A 94 -4.22 -8.70 19.39
N ARG A 95 -3.67 -9.73 18.75
CA ARG A 95 -2.63 -10.58 19.35
C ARG A 95 -1.31 -9.85 19.60
N VAL A 96 -1.01 -8.83 18.80
CA VAL A 96 0.25 -8.10 18.86
C VAL A 96 0.08 -6.76 19.59
N VAL A 97 -1.07 -6.13 19.41
CA VAL A 97 -1.43 -4.82 19.94
C VAL A 97 -2.88 -4.89 20.44
N PRO A 98 -3.14 -5.12 21.73
CA PRO A 98 -4.49 -5.34 22.24
C PRO A 98 -5.24 -4.03 22.48
N LEU A 99 -5.85 -3.48 21.42
CA LEU A 99 -6.53 -2.18 21.44
C LEU A 99 -8.02 -2.27 21.07
N GLY A 100 -8.57 -3.47 20.92
CA GLY A 100 -9.97 -3.63 20.53
C GLY A 100 -10.20 -3.38 19.03
N TRP A 101 -9.35 -3.92 18.16
CA TRP A 101 -9.45 -3.73 16.71
C TRP A 101 -10.73 -4.31 16.08
N GLY A 102 -11.40 -5.22 16.80
CA GLY A 102 -12.65 -5.87 16.37
C GLY A 102 -13.91 -5.07 16.69
N ASP A 103 -13.79 -4.03 17.53
CA ASP A 103 -14.88 -3.08 17.72
C ASP A 103 -14.91 -2.20 16.48
N THR A 104 -15.93 -2.38 15.63
CA THR A 104 -16.19 -1.46 14.53
C THR A 104 -16.11 -0.05 15.09
N ALA A 105 -15.21 0.76 14.52
CA ALA A 105 -15.16 2.16 14.83
C ALA A 105 -16.55 2.74 14.52
N THR A 106 -17.37 2.92 15.56
CA THR A 106 -18.63 3.61 15.43
C THR A 106 -18.31 5.06 15.16
N ALA A 107 -19.23 5.81 14.55
CA ALA A 107 -19.04 7.25 14.42
C ALA A 107 -18.68 7.88 15.78
N GLU A 108 -19.28 7.39 16.86
CA GLU A 108 -18.99 7.78 18.24
C GLU A 108 -17.57 7.41 18.69
N SER A 109 -17.06 6.21 18.41
CA SER A 109 -15.70 5.84 18.86
C SER A 109 -14.61 6.50 18.03
N VAL A 110 -14.86 6.81 16.75
CA VAL A 110 -13.98 7.66 15.93
C VAL A 110 -13.96 9.09 16.46
N GLU A 111 -15.12 9.65 16.77
CA GLU A 111 -15.25 11.01 17.31
C GLU A 111 -14.61 11.14 18.70
N ALA A 112 -14.75 10.11 19.55
CA ALA A 112 -14.08 10.04 20.83
C ALA A 112 -12.54 9.97 20.72
N ALA A 113 -12.01 9.33 19.66
CA ALA A 113 -10.56 9.17 19.48
C ALA A 113 -9.89 10.38 18.79
N LEU A 114 -10.64 11.20 18.05
CA LEU A 114 -10.16 12.36 17.28
C LEU A 114 -9.34 13.39 18.09
N PRO A 115 -9.71 13.76 19.34
CA PRO A 115 -8.91 14.66 20.18
C PRO A 115 -7.53 14.07 20.51
N HIS A 116 -7.45 12.77 20.81
CA HIS A 116 -6.20 12.11 21.17
C HIS A 116 -5.20 12.08 20.00
N PHE A 117 -5.67 11.85 18.77
CA PHE A 117 -4.83 11.94 17.59
C PHE A 117 -4.34 13.37 17.34
N ARG A 118 -5.21 14.37 17.52
CA ARG A 118 -4.85 15.79 17.36
C ARG A 118 -3.75 16.19 18.33
N ASP A 119 -3.88 15.83 19.59
CA ASP A 119 -2.89 16.13 20.62
C ASP A 119 -1.55 15.43 20.35
N ALA A 120 -1.58 14.18 19.86
CA ALA A 120 -0.38 13.46 19.45
C ALA A 120 0.34 14.15 18.26
N PHE A 121 -0.41 14.66 17.29
CA PHE A 121 0.15 15.38 16.14
C PHE A 121 0.71 16.76 16.52
N GLU A 122 0.06 17.48 17.44
CA GLU A 122 0.57 18.76 17.93
C GLU A 122 1.81 18.58 18.82
N ALA A 123 1.82 17.56 19.68
CA ALA A 123 2.99 17.20 20.47
C ALA A 123 4.20 16.83 19.59
N ALA A 124 3.98 16.09 18.51
CA ALA A 124 5.03 15.73 17.55
C ALA A 124 5.54 16.89 16.68
N ARG A 125 4.86 18.05 16.70
CA ARG A 125 5.25 19.28 15.98
C ARG A 125 6.19 20.18 16.78
N THR A 126 6.43 19.89 18.06
CA THR A 126 7.25 20.69 18.98
C THR A 126 8.63 20.05 19.17
#